data_AF-A0A545TZL6-F1
#
_entry.id   AF-A0A545TZL6-F1
#
_cell.length_a   1.000
_cell.length_b   1.000
_cell.length_c   1.000
_cell.angle_alpha   90.00
_cell.angle_beta   90.00
_cell.angle_gamma   90.00
#
_symmetry.space_group_name_H-M   'P 1'
#
loop_
_entity.id
_entity.type
_entity.pdbx_description
1 polymer ?
#
loop_
_entity_poly.entity_id
_entity_poly.type
_entity_poly.pdbx_seq_one_letter_code
_entity_poly.pdbx_strand_id
1 'polypeptide(L)'
;MKLKQLYKFPRAMLVFSLLCSPIAFASFEKAMELYQAQDFDRAYQAFHSMAEIGDFSSMFNLEVMHYRGESVPRDPVQAYAWFSKAGSLAKHQDYLDTAEKVLKKLSVTDKEKSRLLAAEFTKEYSREAINQRIFPKPLSDEDCEPDPVAIKQKPPRYPWAARDKGRMGRVVLEFTISKEGYVRDLMTVSYDKMFKSAPVNGAKKFLYAPPTKDGKPHYHYGHNTAIVFLMAGKKEVDSKKLKFELEKVKRKAEEGDPVSQYVYATRLNVFRSFKDYLKKLDLQYQESNKWYLASAQNGLPHAQFALGRNMIRGRGCEVDEQGGMKWINAAAVGGYSPAQHYLVQNLLMGREEAVNRSAMAWLQNASMSNHYPGGQKSEMLLDVFKTSVCGHNENATSRCLDGNNSSFRISAIQR
;
A
#
# COMPACT_ATOMS: atom_id res chain seq x y z
N MET A 1 -49.57 -44.21 -33.87
CA MET A 1 -50.99 -44.13 -33.44
C MET A 1 -51.04 -44.14 -31.92
N LYS A 2 -51.34 -43.00 -31.26
CA LYS A 2 -51.77 -42.85 -29.83
C LYS A 2 -50.79 -43.40 -28.75
N LEU A 3 -50.57 -42.88 -27.55
CA LEU A 3 -51.08 -41.77 -26.74
C LEU A 3 -50.03 -41.57 -25.60
N LYS A 4 -49.68 -40.31 -25.33
CA LYS A 4 -49.51 -39.62 -24.04
C LYS A 4 -49.14 -40.35 -22.73
N GLN A 5 -48.40 -39.57 -21.91
CA GLN A 5 -48.25 -39.51 -20.43
C GLN A 5 -46.93 -40.09 -19.90
N LEU A 6 -46.13 -39.44 -19.04
CA LEU A 6 -46.15 -38.19 -18.26
C LEU A 6 -44.66 -37.83 -18.04
N TYR A 7 -44.22 -36.57 -18.11
CA TYR A 7 -44.00 -35.73 -16.93
C TYR A 7 -43.91 -34.26 -17.34
N LYS A 8 -44.48 -33.39 -16.49
CA LYS A 8 -44.70 -31.96 -16.69
C LYS A 8 -43.41 -31.12 -16.52
N PHE A 9 -43.26 -30.13 -17.40
CA PHE A 9 -42.61 -28.79 -17.39
C PHE A 9 -42.18 -28.13 -16.04
N PRO A 10 -41.45 -26.99 -16.03
CA PRO A 10 -40.61 -26.34 -17.06
C PRO A 10 -39.24 -25.78 -16.57
N ARG A 11 -38.39 -25.50 -17.57
CA ARG A 11 -37.39 -24.41 -17.71
C ARG A 11 -37.26 -23.38 -16.56
N ALA A 12 -36.04 -23.22 -16.06
CA ALA A 12 -35.44 -21.90 -15.85
C ALA A 12 -33.92 -21.99 -16.09
N MET A 13 -33.45 -21.14 -17.00
CA MET A 13 -32.05 -20.94 -17.37
C MET A 13 -31.17 -20.64 -16.14
N LEU A 14 -30.14 -21.45 -15.91
CA LEU A 14 -28.93 -20.98 -15.23
C LEU A 14 -27.98 -20.49 -16.31
N VAL A 15 -28.14 -19.22 -16.67
CA VAL A 15 -27.12 -18.44 -17.38
C VAL A 15 -25.96 -18.29 -16.40
N PHE A 16 -25.02 -19.24 -16.46
CA PHE A 16 -23.73 -19.12 -15.80
C PHE A 16 -22.84 -18.22 -16.67
N SER A 17 -23.15 -16.91 -16.68
CA SER A 17 -22.31 -15.90 -17.32
C SER A 17 -22.11 -14.72 -16.40
N LEU A 18 -21.30 -14.93 -15.36
CA LEU A 18 -20.46 -13.88 -14.82
C LEU A 18 -19.04 -14.46 -14.79
N LEU A 19 -18.33 -14.25 -15.90
CA LEU A 19 -16.88 -14.13 -15.90
C LEU A 19 -16.52 -12.90 -15.05
N CYS A 20 -16.65 -13.02 -13.72
CA CYS A 20 -15.87 -12.20 -12.83
C CYS A 20 -14.42 -12.60 -13.10
N SER A 21 -13.68 -11.73 -13.79
CA SER A 21 -12.24 -11.85 -13.83
C SER A 21 -11.76 -11.88 -12.37
N PRO A 22 -11.03 -12.90 -11.91
CA PRO A 22 -10.50 -12.91 -10.55
C PRO A 22 -9.31 -11.94 -10.52
N ILE A 23 -9.61 -10.65 -10.43
CA ILE A 23 -8.61 -9.59 -10.34
C ILE A 23 -8.44 -9.28 -8.85
N ALA A 24 -7.53 -10.03 -8.22
CA ALA A 24 -6.78 -9.71 -7.01
C ALA A 24 -7.46 -8.80 -5.97
N PHE A 25 -8.34 -9.37 -5.14
CA PHE A 25 -8.97 -8.76 -3.96
C PHE A 25 -8.27 -9.12 -2.64
N ALA A 26 -7.00 -9.52 -2.67
CA ALA A 26 -6.33 -10.25 -1.60
C ALA A 26 -6.37 -9.60 -0.19
N SER A 27 -6.62 -8.28 -0.07
CA SER A 27 -6.76 -7.60 1.23
C SER A 27 -8.11 -7.70 1.89
N PHE A 28 -9.12 -7.19 1.19
CA PHE A 28 -10.51 -7.27 1.62
C PHE A 28 -10.94 -8.73 1.75
N GLU A 29 -10.50 -9.59 0.82
CA GLU A 29 -10.77 -11.02 0.82
C GLU A 29 -10.25 -11.69 2.10
N LYS A 30 -9.07 -11.29 2.61
CA LYS A 30 -8.54 -11.86 3.85
C LYS A 30 -9.34 -11.44 5.09
N ALA A 31 -9.74 -10.16 5.15
CA ALA A 31 -10.63 -9.69 6.22
C ALA A 31 -12.00 -10.40 6.15
N MET A 32 -12.50 -10.64 4.94
CA MET A 32 -13.71 -11.43 4.70
C MET A 32 -13.56 -12.91 5.05
N GLU A 33 -12.40 -13.54 4.83
CA GLU A 33 -12.13 -14.91 5.27
C GLU A 33 -12.22 -15.03 6.80
N LEU A 34 -11.60 -14.09 7.52
CA LEU A 34 -11.67 -14.03 9.00
C LEU A 34 -13.13 -13.87 9.45
N TYR A 35 -13.86 -12.98 8.78
CA TYR A 35 -15.28 -12.76 9.05
C TYR A 35 -16.13 -14.02 8.81
N GLN A 36 -15.92 -14.72 7.68
CA GLN A 36 -16.60 -15.97 7.34
C GLN A 36 -16.24 -17.11 8.31
N ALA A 37 -15.02 -17.11 8.84
CA ALA A 37 -14.56 -18.02 9.87
C ALA A 37 -15.11 -17.67 11.28
N GLN A 38 -15.93 -16.62 11.41
CA GLN A 38 -16.48 -16.10 12.67
C GLN A 38 -15.41 -15.61 13.66
N ASP A 39 -14.20 -15.34 13.18
CA ASP A 39 -13.15 -14.68 13.97
C ASP A 39 -13.39 -13.16 13.92
N PHE A 40 -14.46 -12.73 14.60
CA PHE A 40 -14.93 -11.36 14.55
C PHE A 40 -13.92 -10.36 15.10
N ASP A 41 -13.14 -10.70 16.13
CA ASP A 41 -12.15 -9.78 16.69
C ASP A 41 -11.04 -9.47 15.68
N ARG A 42 -10.51 -10.48 14.99
CA ARG A 42 -9.48 -10.27 13.96
C ARG A 42 -10.05 -9.63 12.70
N ALA A 43 -11.28 -10.01 12.31
CA ALA A 43 -11.97 -9.38 11.18
C ALA A 43 -12.18 -7.88 11.43
N TYR A 44 -12.59 -7.51 12.65
CA TYR A 44 -12.77 -6.11 13.05
C TYR A 44 -11.45 -5.34 12.93
N GLN A 45 -10.37 -5.86 13.50
CA GLN A 45 -9.05 -5.21 13.40
C GLN A 45 -8.56 -5.05 11.95
N ALA A 46 -8.79 -6.06 11.11
CA ALA A 46 -8.42 -6.03 9.70
C ALA A 46 -9.22 -4.97 8.93
N PHE A 47 -10.56 -4.95 9.08
CA PHE A 47 -11.38 -3.93 8.45
C PHE A 47 -11.10 -2.54 8.99
N HIS A 48 -10.81 -2.38 10.29
CA HIS A 48 -10.44 -1.09 10.88
C HIS A 48 -9.15 -0.54 10.29
N SER A 49 -8.11 -1.36 10.19
CA SER A 49 -6.83 -0.95 9.60
C SER A 49 -6.99 -0.49 8.14
N MET A 50 -7.90 -1.11 7.38
CA MET A 50 -8.21 -0.72 6.00
C MET A 50 -9.11 0.52 5.93
N ALA A 51 -10.07 0.67 6.85
CA ALA A 51 -10.90 1.86 6.95
C ALA A 51 -10.06 3.11 7.27
N GLU A 52 -9.04 3.00 8.12
CA GLU A 52 -8.12 4.09 8.46
C GLU A 52 -7.35 4.65 7.24
N ILE A 53 -7.21 3.86 6.17
CA ILE A 53 -6.57 4.29 4.91
C ILE A 53 -7.57 4.63 3.80
N GLY A 54 -8.88 4.68 4.13
CA GLY A 54 -9.90 5.14 3.20
C GLY A 54 -10.54 4.03 2.37
N ASP A 55 -10.35 2.76 2.73
CA ASP A 55 -10.98 1.64 2.03
C ASP A 55 -12.48 1.56 2.35
N PHE A 56 -13.32 1.93 1.38
CA PHE A 56 -14.77 2.04 1.58
C PHE A 56 -15.46 0.70 1.83
N SER A 57 -14.94 -0.40 1.26
CA SER A 57 -15.48 -1.74 1.49
C SER A 57 -15.24 -2.18 2.93
N SER A 58 -14.10 -1.85 3.52
CA SER A 58 -13.78 -2.15 4.91
C SER A 58 -14.52 -1.24 5.88
N MET A 59 -14.67 0.05 5.57
CA MET A 59 -15.59 0.94 6.30
C MET A 59 -17.00 0.35 6.32
N PHE A 60 -17.52 -0.10 5.18
CA PHE A 60 -18.83 -0.74 5.12
C PHE A 60 -18.89 -1.99 6.02
N ASN A 61 -17.89 -2.87 5.99
CA ASN A 61 -17.94 -4.12 6.75
C ASN A 61 -17.78 -3.92 8.27
N LEU A 62 -16.97 -2.97 8.73
CA LEU A 62 -16.97 -2.56 10.15
C LEU A 62 -18.38 -2.21 10.64
N GLU A 63 -19.18 -1.61 9.78
CA GLU A 63 -20.49 -1.08 10.13
C GLU A 63 -21.56 -2.15 10.07
N VAL A 64 -21.36 -3.18 9.24
CA VAL A 64 -22.08 -4.45 9.38
C VAL A 64 -21.81 -5.07 10.75
N MET A 65 -20.57 -5.04 11.22
CA MET A 65 -20.19 -5.58 12.53
C MET A 65 -20.82 -4.78 13.67
N HIS A 66 -20.78 -3.45 13.63
CA HIS A 66 -21.49 -2.57 14.58
C HIS A 66 -23.01 -2.78 14.54
N TYR A 67 -23.62 -2.94 13.35
CA TYR A 67 -25.05 -3.20 13.23
C TYR A 67 -25.47 -4.53 13.88
N ARG A 68 -24.59 -5.55 13.81
CA ARG A 68 -24.83 -6.90 14.32
C ARG A 68 -24.37 -7.09 15.77
N GLY A 69 -23.48 -6.24 16.27
CA GLY A 69 -22.84 -6.41 17.58
C GLY A 69 -21.75 -7.48 17.57
N GLU A 70 -21.03 -7.62 16.46
CA GLU A 70 -19.95 -8.60 16.28
C GLU A 70 -18.61 -7.96 16.68
N SER A 71 -17.95 -8.46 17.74
CA SER A 71 -16.73 -7.87 18.37
C SER A 71 -16.93 -6.52 19.09
N VAL A 72 -17.92 -5.73 18.67
CA VAL A 72 -18.24 -4.40 19.21
C VAL A 72 -19.70 -4.30 19.69
N PRO A 73 -20.02 -3.37 20.61
CA PRO A 73 -21.40 -3.11 21.01
C PRO A 73 -22.28 -2.75 19.81
N ARG A 74 -23.53 -3.22 19.84
CA ARG A 74 -24.47 -3.00 18.73
C ARG A 74 -24.89 -1.53 18.63
N ASP A 75 -24.61 -0.89 17.50
CA ASP A 75 -25.01 0.49 17.19
C ASP A 75 -25.60 0.61 15.77
N PRO A 76 -26.93 0.47 15.61
CA PRO A 76 -27.57 0.55 14.31
C PRO A 76 -27.76 1.99 13.80
N VAL A 77 -27.56 3.01 14.65
CA VAL A 77 -27.63 4.43 14.26
C VAL A 77 -26.35 4.83 13.55
N GLN A 78 -25.19 4.48 14.12
CA GLN A 78 -23.89 4.67 13.46
C GLN A 78 -23.79 3.86 12.17
N ALA A 79 -24.22 2.60 12.19
CA ALA A 79 -24.17 1.75 11.00
C ALA A 79 -24.89 2.35 9.79
N TYR A 80 -26.09 2.92 9.99
CA TYR A 80 -26.80 3.62 8.90
C TYR A 80 -25.98 4.79 8.34
N ALA A 81 -25.42 5.63 9.22
CA ALA A 81 -24.71 6.83 8.82
C ALA A 81 -23.50 6.49 7.93
N TRP A 82 -22.76 5.46 8.33
CA TRP A 82 -21.65 4.97 7.55
C TRP A 82 -22.05 4.21 6.28
N PHE A 83 -23.10 3.39 6.28
CA PHE A 83 -23.57 2.72 5.06
C PHE A 83 -23.97 3.73 3.98
N SER A 84 -24.72 4.76 4.37
CA SER A 84 -25.11 5.86 3.48
C SER A 84 -23.86 6.56 2.91
N LYS A 85 -22.88 6.82 3.78
CA LYS A 85 -21.65 7.51 3.40
C LYS A 85 -20.74 6.68 2.49
N ALA A 86 -20.45 5.43 2.86
CA ALA A 86 -19.64 4.51 2.08
C ALA A 86 -20.27 4.25 0.71
N GLY A 87 -21.60 4.05 0.65
CA GLY A 87 -22.32 3.88 -0.62
C GLY A 87 -22.24 5.11 -1.52
N SER A 88 -22.38 6.31 -0.95
CA SER A 88 -22.25 7.57 -1.69
C SER A 88 -20.83 7.77 -2.25
N LEU A 89 -19.80 7.54 -1.43
CA LEU A 89 -18.40 7.73 -1.83
C LEU A 89 -17.91 6.70 -2.84
N ALA A 90 -18.24 5.43 -2.61
CA ALA A 90 -17.83 4.33 -3.47
C ALA A 90 -18.72 4.19 -4.71
N LYS A 91 -19.83 4.95 -4.79
CA LYS A 91 -20.88 4.83 -5.84
C LYS A 91 -21.45 3.40 -5.94
N HIS A 92 -21.53 2.71 -4.82
CA HIS A 92 -22.05 1.34 -4.72
C HIS A 92 -23.51 1.35 -4.25
N GLN A 93 -24.43 1.04 -5.16
CA GLN A 93 -25.86 1.04 -4.88
C GLN A 93 -26.25 0.04 -3.79
N ASP A 94 -25.59 -1.12 -3.73
CA ASP A 94 -25.87 -2.17 -2.74
C ASP A 94 -25.69 -1.66 -1.29
N TYR A 95 -24.75 -0.73 -1.08
CA TYR A 95 -24.49 -0.15 0.24
C TYR A 95 -25.61 0.82 0.64
N LEU A 96 -26.10 1.62 -0.32
CA LEU A 96 -27.24 2.51 -0.13
C LEU A 96 -28.52 1.71 0.16
N ASP A 97 -28.73 0.62 -0.58
CA ASP A 97 -29.87 -0.28 -0.36
C ASP A 97 -29.81 -0.95 1.02
N THR A 98 -28.60 -1.27 1.50
CA THR A 98 -28.39 -1.79 2.85
C THR A 98 -28.68 -0.73 3.91
N ALA A 99 -28.24 0.51 3.70
CA ALA A 99 -28.58 1.64 4.57
C ALA A 99 -30.10 1.80 4.70
N GLU A 100 -30.83 1.77 3.59
CA GLU A 100 -32.30 1.87 3.57
C GLU A 100 -32.97 0.71 4.33
N LYS A 101 -32.44 -0.51 4.21
CA LYS A 101 -32.95 -1.67 4.98
C LYS A 101 -32.76 -1.48 6.49
N VAL A 102 -31.63 -0.93 6.91
CA VAL A 102 -31.35 -0.60 8.32
C VAL A 102 -32.30 0.49 8.79
N LEU A 103 -32.40 1.59 8.02
CA LEU A 103 -33.26 2.73 8.35
C LEU A 103 -34.70 2.30 8.58
N LYS A 104 -35.26 1.42 7.74
CA LYS A 104 -36.63 0.91 7.89
C LYS A 104 -36.90 0.22 9.24
N LYS A 105 -35.88 -0.43 9.82
CA LYS A 105 -35.97 -1.16 11.10
C LYS A 105 -35.78 -0.28 12.32
N LEU A 106 -35.30 0.95 12.15
CA LEU A 106 -35.07 1.89 13.24
C LEU A 106 -36.38 2.53 13.74
N SER A 107 -36.38 2.91 15.01
CA SER A 107 -37.43 3.73 15.62
C SER A 107 -37.49 5.11 14.94
N VAL A 108 -38.61 5.85 15.10
CA VAL A 108 -38.75 7.19 14.50
C VAL A 108 -37.67 8.14 15.03
N THR A 109 -37.35 8.07 16.32
CA THR A 109 -36.29 8.88 16.94
C THR A 109 -34.91 8.51 16.43
N ASP A 110 -34.63 7.22 16.24
CA ASP A 110 -33.32 6.76 15.79
C ASP A 110 -33.10 7.00 14.30
N LYS A 111 -34.16 6.98 13.49
CA LYS A 111 -34.12 7.40 12.08
C LYS A 111 -33.67 8.85 11.94
N GLU A 112 -34.16 9.73 12.81
CA GLU A 112 -33.77 11.14 12.75
C GLU A 112 -32.32 11.33 13.18
N LYS A 113 -31.92 10.69 14.29
CA LYS A 113 -30.52 10.69 14.74
C LYS A 113 -29.57 10.15 13.67
N SER A 114 -29.93 9.05 13.01
CA SER A 114 -29.08 8.41 12.02
C SER A 114 -28.92 9.27 10.76
N ARG A 115 -29.97 9.99 10.33
CA ARG A 115 -29.90 10.96 9.23
C ARG A 115 -29.04 12.18 9.57
N LEU A 116 -29.19 12.72 10.78
CA LEU A 116 -28.36 13.83 11.24
C LEU A 116 -26.88 13.43 11.27
N LEU A 117 -26.58 12.26 11.83
CA LEU A 117 -25.23 11.71 11.87
C LEU A 117 -24.67 11.45 10.46
N ALA A 118 -25.48 10.92 9.54
CA ALA A 118 -25.06 10.74 8.14
C ALA A 118 -24.72 12.07 7.46
N ALA A 119 -25.48 13.13 7.74
CA ALA A 119 -25.23 14.47 7.20
C ALA A 119 -23.94 15.08 7.79
N GLU A 120 -23.66 14.85 9.08
CA GLU A 120 -22.41 15.22 9.72
C GLU A 120 -21.22 14.47 9.13
N PHE A 121 -21.32 13.15 8.99
CA PHE A 121 -20.29 12.34 8.36
C PHE A 121 -20.05 12.72 6.90
N THR A 122 -21.06 13.21 6.21
CA THR A 122 -20.90 13.71 4.85
C THR A 122 -19.92 14.89 4.80
N LYS A 123 -19.91 15.74 5.84
CA LYS A 123 -18.97 16.86 5.98
C LYS A 123 -17.59 16.41 6.46
N GLU A 124 -17.51 15.56 7.50
CA GLU A 124 -16.25 15.14 8.11
C GLU A 124 -15.48 14.11 7.26
N TYR A 125 -16.19 13.21 6.59
CA TYR A 125 -15.64 12.12 5.79
C TYR A 125 -15.86 12.36 4.29
N SER A 126 -15.91 13.60 3.81
CA SER A 126 -15.87 13.87 2.35
C SER A 126 -14.63 13.24 1.72
N ARG A 127 -14.65 12.98 0.40
CA ARG A 127 -13.47 12.38 -0.26
C ARG A 127 -12.25 13.28 -0.03
N GLU A 128 -12.46 14.59 -0.07
CA GLU A 128 -11.49 15.64 0.20
C GLU A 128 -11.00 15.60 1.65
N ALA A 129 -11.90 15.45 2.63
CA ALA A 129 -11.54 15.40 4.06
C ALA A 129 -10.85 14.08 4.46
N ILE A 130 -11.33 12.94 3.93
CA ILE A 130 -10.65 11.64 4.05
C ILE A 130 -9.25 11.75 3.45
N ASN A 131 -9.14 12.34 2.26
CA ASN A 131 -7.84 12.59 1.66
C ASN A 131 -6.98 13.46 2.60
N GLN A 132 -7.47 14.60 3.08
CA GLN A 132 -6.70 15.47 3.98
C GLN A 132 -6.32 14.84 5.34
N ARG A 133 -7.11 13.88 5.85
CA ARG A 133 -6.89 13.21 7.15
C ARG A 133 -5.96 12.00 7.06
N ILE A 134 -5.95 11.33 5.90
CA ILE A 134 -5.12 10.15 5.62
C ILE A 134 -3.80 10.54 4.95
N PHE A 135 -3.74 11.76 4.38
CA PHE A 135 -2.53 12.36 3.83
C PHE A 135 -1.91 13.38 4.80
N PRO A 136 -0.66 13.22 5.25
CA PRO A 136 0.23 14.37 5.23
C PRO A 136 0.23 14.96 3.80
N LYS A 137 0.38 16.28 3.65
CA LYS A 137 0.29 17.05 2.38
C LYS A 137 0.33 16.25 1.06
N PRO A 138 -0.57 16.54 0.10
CA PRO A 138 -0.62 15.83 -1.17
C PRO A 138 0.78 15.69 -1.77
N LEU A 139 1.20 14.44 -1.98
CA LEU A 139 2.50 14.08 -2.54
C LEU A 139 2.49 14.28 -4.07
N SER A 140 1.96 15.42 -4.53
CA SER A 140 2.04 15.77 -5.95
C SER A 140 3.50 16.04 -6.27
N ASP A 141 3.98 15.46 -7.37
CA ASP A 141 5.35 15.69 -7.81
C ASP A 141 5.61 17.17 -8.16
N GLU A 142 4.55 17.95 -8.41
CA GLU A 142 4.60 19.39 -8.73
C GLU A 142 4.83 20.27 -7.50
N ASP A 143 4.38 19.83 -6.32
CA ASP A 143 4.59 20.53 -5.05
C ASP A 143 6.00 20.26 -4.48
N CYS A 144 6.78 19.43 -5.17
CA CYS A 144 8.10 19.03 -4.72
C CYS A 144 9.18 19.96 -5.23
N GLU A 145 10.22 20.10 -4.42
CA GLU A 145 11.44 20.74 -4.87
C GLU A 145 12.05 19.98 -6.04
N PRO A 146 12.63 20.72 -7.00
CA PRO A 146 13.29 20.11 -8.15
C PRO A 146 14.45 19.23 -7.70
N ASP A 147 14.70 18.16 -8.47
CA ASP A 147 15.81 17.25 -8.20
C ASP A 147 17.14 18.03 -8.14
N PRO A 148 17.99 17.82 -7.12
CA PRO A 148 19.27 18.49 -7.00
C PRO A 148 20.16 18.24 -8.23
N VAL A 149 20.83 19.29 -8.70
CA VAL A 149 21.73 19.21 -9.85
C VAL A 149 23.01 18.49 -9.44
N ALA A 150 23.43 17.50 -10.23
CA ALA A 150 24.68 16.79 -10.00
C ALA A 150 25.89 17.68 -10.29
N ILE A 151 26.76 17.88 -9.29
CA ILE A 151 28.07 18.56 -9.45
C ILE A 151 29.13 17.56 -9.90
N LYS A 152 29.13 16.37 -9.31
CA LYS A 152 30.09 15.31 -9.62
C LYS A 152 29.36 13.98 -9.72
N GLN A 153 29.17 13.51 -10.95
CA GLN A 153 28.57 12.21 -11.22
C GLN A 153 29.30 11.54 -12.37
N LYS A 154 30.30 10.72 -12.05
CA LYS A 154 31.02 9.95 -13.07
C LYS A 154 30.31 8.61 -13.28
N PRO A 155 29.92 8.27 -14.53
CA PRO A 155 29.31 6.98 -14.79
C PRO A 155 30.27 5.85 -14.37
N PRO A 156 29.76 4.81 -13.70
CA PRO A 156 30.59 3.71 -13.25
C PRO A 156 31.17 2.94 -14.44
N ARG A 157 32.33 2.32 -14.23
CA ARG A 157 32.95 1.47 -15.25
C ARG A 157 32.08 0.25 -15.53
N TYR A 158 32.01 -0.15 -16.80
CA TYR A 158 31.34 -1.38 -17.21
C TYR A 158 31.98 -2.59 -16.50
N PRO A 159 31.20 -3.48 -15.85
CA PRO A 159 31.75 -4.68 -15.25
C PRO A 159 32.42 -5.57 -16.31
N TRP A 160 33.70 -5.90 -16.11
CA TRP A 160 34.49 -6.66 -17.08
C TRP A 160 33.81 -7.99 -17.48
N ALA A 161 33.31 -8.74 -16.50
CA ALA A 161 32.64 -10.02 -16.71
C ALA A 161 31.33 -9.90 -17.52
N ALA A 162 30.68 -8.73 -17.48
CA ALA A 162 29.51 -8.45 -18.29
C ALA A 162 29.91 -8.04 -19.71
N ARG A 163 30.93 -7.18 -19.83
CA ARG A 163 31.46 -6.69 -21.10
C ARG A 163 31.94 -7.84 -21.98
N ASP A 164 32.74 -8.74 -21.42
CA ASP A 164 33.34 -9.86 -22.17
C ASP A 164 32.25 -10.87 -22.64
N LYS A 165 31.11 -10.90 -21.96
CA LYS A 165 29.95 -11.73 -22.31
C LYS A 165 28.89 -10.98 -23.14
N GLY A 166 29.16 -9.73 -23.54
CA GLY A 166 28.22 -8.88 -24.26
C GLY A 166 26.89 -8.64 -23.53
N ARG A 167 26.89 -8.74 -22.19
CA ARG A 167 25.69 -8.59 -21.37
C ARG A 167 25.48 -7.12 -21.04
N MET A 168 24.28 -6.64 -21.27
CA MET A 168 23.78 -5.35 -20.78
C MET A 168 23.14 -5.53 -19.41
N GLY A 169 22.97 -4.42 -18.69
CA GLY A 169 22.29 -4.48 -17.40
C GLY A 169 21.87 -3.13 -16.88
N ARG A 170 21.05 -3.17 -15.84
CA ARG A 170 20.50 -2.00 -15.17
C ARG A 170 20.68 -2.09 -13.67
N VAL A 171 20.97 -0.96 -13.06
CA VAL A 171 20.91 -0.77 -11.61
C VAL A 171 20.16 0.52 -11.30
N VAL A 172 19.06 0.39 -10.57
CA VAL A 172 18.28 1.51 -10.02
C VAL A 172 18.75 1.74 -8.59
N LEU A 173 19.21 2.95 -8.32
CA LEU A 173 19.71 3.39 -7.02
C LEU A 173 18.74 4.38 -6.39
N GLU A 174 18.56 4.27 -5.09
CA GLU A 174 17.80 5.21 -4.29
C GLU A 174 18.64 5.64 -3.09
N PHE A 175 18.65 6.93 -2.76
CA PHE A 175 19.45 7.49 -1.68
C PHE A 175 18.93 8.85 -1.21
N THR A 176 19.41 9.27 -0.05
CA THR A 176 19.22 10.62 0.50
C THR A 176 20.41 11.49 0.08
N ILE A 177 20.15 12.74 -0.30
CA ILE A 177 21.19 13.76 -0.50
C ILE A 177 21.24 14.62 0.77
N SER A 178 22.42 14.70 1.39
CA SER A 178 22.63 15.50 2.60
C SER A 178 22.54 17.00 2.32
N LYS A 179 22.47 17.79 3.39
CA LYS A 179 22.47 19.27 3.32
C LYS A 179 23.68 19.84 2.58
N GLU A 180 24.79 19.10 2.55
CA GLU A 180 26.03 19.46 1.88
C GLU A 180 26.14 18.83 0.47
N GLY A 181 25.14 18.07 0.02
CA GLY A 181 25.10 17.45 -1.30
C GLY A 181 25.65 16.03 -1.41
N TYR A 182 25.99 15.37 -0.29
CA TYR A 182 26.55 14.01 -0.29
C TYR A 182 25.47 12.93 -0.27
N VAL A 183 25.76 11.80 -0.91
CA VAL A 183 24.89 10.61 -0.91
C VAL A 183 24.92 9.89 0.44
N ARG A 184 23.74 9.64 1.01
CA ARG A 184 23.47 8.91 2.27
C ARG A 184 22.39 7.84 2.06
N ASP A 185 22.33 6.85 2.94
CA ASP A 185 21.29 5.80 2.92
C ASP A 185 21.13 5.08 1.57
N LEU A 186 22.24 4.92 0.85
CA LEU A 186 22.25 4.36 -0.48
C LEU A 186 21.78 2.90 -0.51
N MET A 187 20.76 2.65 -1.33
CA MET A 187 20.23 1.32 -1.56
C MET A 187 19.98 1.03 -3.05
N THR A 188 19.88 -0.25 -3.37
CA THR A 188 19.56 -0.74 -4.72
C THR A 188 18.10 -1.17 -4.76
N VAL A 189 17.29 -0.55 -5.62
CA VAL A 189 15.85 -0.85 -5.75
C VAL A 189 15.61 -2.03 -6.69
N SER A 190 16.28 -2.05 -7.84
CA SER A 190 16.19 -3.09 -8.85
C SER A 190 17.54 -3.20 -9.55
N TYR A 191 18.08 -4.41 -9.67
CA TYR A 191 19.40 -4.57 -10.25
C TYR A 191 19.65 -5.98 -10.79
N ASP A 192 20.46 -6.02 -11.85
CA ASP A 192 21.12 -7.24 -12.27
C ASP A 192 22.33 -7.50 -11.38
N LYS A 193 22.42 -8.70 -10.76
CA LYS A 193 23.47 -9.03 -9.77
C LYS A 193 24.90 -8.72 -10.27
N MET A 194 25.17 -8.99 -11.55
CA MET A 194 26.48 -8.77 -12.18
C MET A 194 26.87 -7.29 -12.28
N PHE A 195 25.89 -6.39 -12.25
CA PHE A 195 26.11 -4.95 -12.40
C PHE A 195 26.06 -4.20 -11.09
N LYS A 196 25.52 -4.77 -9.99
CA LYS A 196 25.27 -4.09 -8.71
C LYS A 196 26.45 -3.26 -8.19
N SER A 197 27.64 -3.86 -8.12
CA SER A 197 28.76 -3.30 -7.35
C SER A 197 29.31 -1.99 -7.94
N ALA A 198 29.35 -1.88 -9.27
CA ALA A 198 29.98 -0.71 -9.91
C ALA A 198 29.17 0.59 -9.71
N PRO A 199 27.85 0.62 -9.94
CA PRO A 199 26.97 1.74 -9.60
C PRO A 199 26.95 2.09 -8.12
N VAL A 200 26.86 1.09 -7.22
CA VAL A 200 26.84 1.36 -5.78
C VAL A 200 28.13 2.05 -5.33
N ASN A 201 29.29 1.56 -5.77
CA ASN A 201 30.58 2.16 -5.42
C ASN A 201 30.82 3.53 -6.09
N GLY A 202 30.26 3.74 -7.27
CA GLY A 202 30.26 5.04 -7.96
C GLY A 202 29.40 6.06 -7.24
N ALA A 203 28.16 5.68 -6.88
CA ALA A 203 27.19 6.58 -6.27
C ALA A 203 27.60 7.10 -4.89
N LYS A 204 28.34 6.31 -4.11
CA LYS A 204 28.97 6.78 -2.86
C LYS A 204 29.90 7.99 -3.04
N LYS A 205 30.34 8.27 -4.27
CA LYS A 205 31.24 9.38 -4.62
C LYS A 205 30.52 10.50 -5.38
N PHE A 206 29.21 10.39 -5.54
CA PHE A 206 28.43 11.46 -6.17
C PHE A 206 28.35 12.66 -5.25
N LEU A 207 28.33 13.84 -5.86
CA LEU A 207 28.12 15.12 -5.19
C LEU A 207 27.07 15.89 -5.97
N TYR A 208 26.11 16.43 -5.24
CA TYR A 208 25.02 17.25 -5.74
C TYR A 208 25.15 18.68 -5.21
N ALA A 209 24.51 19.62 -5.89
CA ALA A 209 24.28 20.94 -5.32
C ALA A 209 23.51 20.78 -3.99
N PRO A 210 23.91 21.48 -2.92
CA PRO A 210 23.19 21.52 -1.66
C PRO A 210 21.70 21.79 -1.90
N PRO A 211 20.80 20.87 -1.52
CA PRO A 211 19.37 21.10 -1.67
C PRO A 211 18.91 22.16 -0.66
N THR A 212 18.09 23.11 -1.13
CA THR A 212 17.62 24.24 -0.33
C THR A 212 16.10 24.36 -0.38
N LYS A 213 15.49 24.50 0.80
CA LYS A 213 14.06 24.75 1.04
C LYS A 213 13.95 26.09 1.74
N ASP A 214 13.21 27.02 1.16
CA ASP A 214 13.07 28.39 1.69
C ASP A 214 14.43 29.06 1.97
N GLY A 215 15.41 28.81 1.09
CA GLY A 215 16.77 29.36 1.21
C GLY A 215 17.65 28.69 2.27
N LYS A 216 17.19 27.63 2.95
CA LYS A 216 17.96 26.91 3.97
C LYS A 216 18.34 25.50 3.50
N PRO A 217 19.58 25.03 3.77
CA PRO A 217 19.96 23.66 3.48
C PRO A 217 19.11 22.65 4.24
N HIS A 218 18.55 21.68 3.52
CA HIS A 218 17.78 20.57 4.09
C HIS A 218 18.24 19.24 3.48
N TYR A 219 17.66 18.13 3.93
CA TYR A 219 17.90 16.83 3.31
C TYR A 219 16.94 16.63 2.15
N HIS A 220 17.45 16.16 1.00
CA HIS A 220 16.61 15.74 -0.12
C HIS A 220 16.49 14.21 -0.10
N TYR A 221 15.33 13.71 0.31
CA TYR A 221 15.07 12.29 0.48
C TYR A 221 14.56 11.63 -0.81
N GLY A 222 14.74 10.31 -0.91
CA GLY A 222 14.14 9.52 -1.98
C GLY A 222 14.68 9.77 -3.39
N HIS A 223 15.88 10.36 -3.52
CA HIS A 223 16.51 10.60 -4.82
C HIS A 223 16.70 9.27 -5.55
N ASN A 224 16.22 9.18 -6.79
CA ASN A 224 16.21 7.95 -7.55
C ASN A 224 16.86 8.15 -8.92
N THR A 225 17.82 7.29 -9.27
CA THR A 225 18.53 7.34 -10.54
C THR A 225 18.81 5.94 -11.09
N ALA A 226 18.67 5.77 -12.40
CA ALA A 226 19.00 4.52 -13.09
C ALA A 226 20.35 4.64 -13.82
N ILE A 227 21.25 3.70 -13.53
CA ILE A 227 22.47 3.51 -14.28
C ILE A 227 22.30 2.32 -15.22
N VAL A 228 22.44 2.58 -16.52
CA VAL A 228 22.21 1.61 -17.59
C VAL A 228 23.52 1.31 -18.31
N PHE A 229 23.83 0.03 -18.45
CA PHE A 229 25.00 -0.45 -19.16
C PHE A 229 24.59 -0.95 -20.55
N LEU A 230 24.77 -0.10 -21.56
CA LEU A 230 24.44 -0.41 -22.95
C LEU A 230 25.70 -0.83 -23.72
N MET A 231 25.52 -1.74 -24.69
CA MET A 231 26.55 -2.06 -25.68
C MET A 231 26.40 -1.12 -26.88
N ALA A 232 27.52 -0.73 -27.50
CA ALA A 232 27.52 0.10 -28.69
C ALA A 232 26.70 -0.54 -29.83
N GLY A 233 25.91 0.26 -30.54
CA GLY A 233 25.18 -0.17 -31.75
C GLY A 233 23.73 -0.63 -31.56
N LYS A 234 23.13 -0.52 -30.36
CA LYS A 234 21.70 -0.80 -30.16
C LYS A 234 20.86 0.49 -30.15
N LYS A 235 19.70 0.43 -30.84
CA LYS A 235 18.76 1.55 -31.07
C LYS A 235 18.37 2.24 -29.76
N GLU A 236 18.22 3.58 -29.83
CA GLU A 236 17.48 4.36 -28.82
C GLU A 236 16.17 3.67 -28.48
N VAL A 237 15.72 3.78 -27.22
CA VAL A 237 14.41 3.30 -26.78
C VAL A 237 13.34 3.91 -27.70
N ASP A 238 12.50 3.06 -28.29
CA ASP A 238 11.39 3.50 -29.15
C ASP A 238 10.36 4.26 -28.30
N SER A 239 10.52 5.58 -28.24
CA SER A 239 9.67 6.47 -27.46
C SER A 239 8.23 6.48 -27.96
N LYS A 240 7.99 6.22 -29.25
CA LYS A 240 6.63 6.13 -29.81
C LYS A 240 5.91 4.89 -29.27
N LYS A 241 6.57 3.73 -29.32
CA LYS A 241 6.03 2.50 -28.73
C LYS A 241 5.80 2.63 -27.23
N LEU A 242 6.74 3.25 -26.51
CA LEU A 242 6.61 3.46 -25.07
C LEU A 242 5.43 4.35 -24.72
N LYS A 243 5.26 5.46 -25.46
CA LYS A 243 4.12 6.38 -25.31
C LYS A 243 2.80 5.67 -25.60
N PHE A 244 2.73 4.88 -26.68
CA PHE A 244 1.54 4.11 -27.02
C PHE A 244 1.16 3.11 -25.92
N GLU A 245 2.13 2.35 -25.41
CA GLU A 245 1.91 1.39 -24.31
C GLU A 245 1.54 2.09 -23.00
N LEU A 246 2.08 3.28 -22.74
CA LEU A 246 1.73 4.08 -21.57
C LEU A 246 0.27 4.56 -21.66
N GLU A 247 -0.15 5.09 -22.81
CA GLU A 247 -1.51 5.61 -23.02
C GLU A 247 -2.57 4.50 -22.95
N LYS A 248 -2.24 3.29 -23.43
CA LYS A 248 -3.12 2.12 -23.32
C LYS A 248 -3.41 1.76 -21.86
N VAL A 249 -2.40 1.82 -21.00
CA VAL A 249 -2.57 1.57 -19.56
C VAL A 249 -3.29 2.73 -18.89
N LYS A 250 -2.95 3.98 -19.26
CA LYS A 250 -3.60 5.19 -18.74
C LYS A 250 -5.11 5.17 -18.92
N ARG A 251 -5.60 4.84 -20.11
CA ARG A 251 -7.05 4.77 -20.38
C ARG A 251 -7.77 3.82 -19.42
N LYS A 252 -7.21 2.63 -19.17
CA LYS A 252 -7.78 1.68 -18.19
C LYS A 252 -7.69 2.19 -16.75
N ALA A 253 -6.61 2.89 -16.43
CA ALA A 253 -6.46 3.52 -15.12
C ALA A 253 -7.52 4.63 -14.89
N GLU A 254 -7.82 5.42 -15.93
CA GLU A 254 -8.88 6.45 -15.95
C GLU A 254 -10.29 5.85 -15.87
N GLU A 255 -10.50 4.66 -16.44
CA GLU A 255 -11.74 3.88 -16.27
C GLU A 255 -11.93 3.36 -14.83
N GLY A 256 -10.91 3.47 -13.97
CA GLY A 256 -10.98 3.11 -12.55
C GLY A 256 -10.37 1.74 -12.21
N ASP A 257 -9.74 1.04 -13.16
CA ASP A 257 -9.14 -0.28 -12.90
C ASP A 257 -7.94 -0.17 -11.93
N PRO A 258 -8.03 -0.73 -10.71
CA PRO A 258 -7.00 -0.53 -9.68
C PRO A 258 -5.65 -1.11 -10.08
N VAL A 259 -5.63 -2.22 -10.83
CA VAL A 259 -4.37 -2.81 -11.32
C VAL A 259 -3.71 -1.89 -12.35
N SER A 260 -4.48 -1.37 -13.31
CA SER A 260 -3.96 -0.43 -14.30
C SER A 260 -3.51 0.87 -13.65
N GLN A 261 -4.20 1.38 -12.63
CA GLN A 261 -3.75 2.54 -11.86
C GLN A 261 -2.37 2.29 -11.22
N TYR A 262 -2.17 1.13 -10.58
CA TYR A 262 -0.87 0.74 -10.02
C TYR A 262 0.21 0.56 -11.08
N VAL A 263 -0.11 -0.12 -12.19
CA VAL A 263 0.85 -0.36 -13.28
C VAL A 263 1.23 0.95 -13.94
N TYR A 264 0.28 1.86 -14.14
CA TYR A 264 0.51 3.20 -14.65
C TYR A 264 1.44 3.96 -13.71
N ALA A 265 1.10 4.05 -12.42
CA ALA A 265 1.94 4.67 -11.39
C ALA A 265 3.38 4.11 -11.39
N THR A 266 3.51 2.78 -11.46
CA THR A 266 4.81 2.10 -11.51
C THR A 266 5.60 2.47 -12.75
N ARG A 267 4.95 2.53 -13.92
CA ARG A 267 5.60 2.95 -15.17
C ARG A 267 6.08 4.38 -15.11
N LEU A 268 5.27 5.30 -14.59
CA LEU A 268 5.67 6.70 -14.36
C LEU A 268 6.93 6.78 -13.49
N ASN A 269 6.91 6.06 -12.37
CA ASN A 269 8.02 6.02 -11.44
C ASN A 269 9.30 5.43 -12.05
N VAL A 270 9.16 4.41 -12.89
CA VAL A 270 10.28 3.86 -13.65
C VAL A 270 10.76 4.92 -14.62
N PHE A 271 9.91 5.48 -15.48
CA PHE A 271 10.31 6.43 -16.52
C PHE A 271 10.99 7.67 -15.97
N ARG A 272 10.58 8.17 -14.79
CA ARG A 272 11.28 9.26 -14.08
C ARG A 272 12.75 8.93 -13.83
N SER A 273 13.07 7.70 -13.39
CA SER A 273 14.46 7.27 -13.19
C SER A 273 15.28 7.18 -14.49
N PHE A 274 14.60 7.23 -15.65
CA PHE A 274 15.19 7.21 -16.99
C PHE A 274 15.03 8.54 -17.75
N LYS A 275 14.67 9.65 -17.08
CA LYS A 275 14.40 10.94 -17.75
C LYS A 275 15.52 11.35 -18.73
N ASP A 276 16.78 11.08 -18.38
CA ASP A 276 17.95 11.40 -19.21
C ASP A 276 18.01 10.58 -20.51
N TYR A 277 17.44 9.37 -20.50
CA TYR A 277 17.35 8.48 -21.66
C TYR A 277 16.04 8.65 -22.44
N LEU A 278 15.03 9.29 -21.82
CA LEU A 278 13.68 9.46 -22.36
C LEU A 278 13.36 10.93 -22.66
N LYS A 279 14.35 11.74 -23.05
CA LYS A 279 14.20 13.20 -23.31
C LYS A 279 13.04 13.59 -24.24
N LYS A 280 12.55 12.67 -25.08
CA LYS A 280 11.43 12.86 -26.02
C LYS A 280 10.05 12.56 -25.38
N LEU A 281 9.99 12.15 -24.12
CA LEU A 281 8.77 11.84 -23.39
C LEU A 281 8.56 12.91 -22.31
N ASP A 282 7.46 13.65 -22.40
CA ASP A 282 7.08 14.65 -21.41
C ASP A 282 6.58 13.97 -20.14
N LEU A 283 7.50 13.72 -19.21
CA LEU A 283 7.28 13.03 -17.95
C LEU A 283 7.15 13.98 -16.76
N GLN A 284 7.40 15.28 -16.96
CA GLN A 284 7.63 16.22 -15.87
C GLN A 284 6.35 16.54 -15.07
N TYR A 285 5.17 16.19 -15.58
CA TYR A 285 3.87 16.49 -14.99
C TYR A 285 3.07 15.24 -14.57
N GLN A 286 3.69 14.05 -14.48
CA GLN A 286 2.94 12.81 -14.26
C GLN A 286 3.02 12.33 -12.80
N GLU A 287 1.98 12.66 -12.03
CA GLU A 287 1.81 12.41 -10.60
C GLU A 287 1.71 10.91 -10.26
N SER A 288 2.83 10.21 -10.11
CA SER A 288 2.84 8.76 -9.83
C SER A 288 2.08 8.42 -8.54
N ASN A 289 2.25 9.22 -7.50
CA ASN A 289 1.62 9.01 -6.19
C ASN A 289 0.09 9.15 -6.22
N LYS A 290 -0.47 10.01 -7.08
CA LYS A 290 -1.93 10.10 -7.26
C LYS A 290 -2.51 8.79 -7.78
N TRP A 291 -1.82 8.14 -8.70
CA TRP A 291 -2.26 6.87 -9.27
C TRP A 291 -2.04 5.70 -8.31
N TYR A 292 -0.96 5.68 -7.53
CA TYR A 292 -0.84 4.74 -6.41
C TYR A 292 -1.96 4.93 -5.42
N LEU A 293 -2.29 6.18 -5.10
CA LEU A 293 -3.35 6.47 -4.17
C LEU A 293 -4.70 5.95 -4.66
N ALA A 294 -5.08 6.29 -5.89
CA ALA A 294 -6.33 5.80 -6.47
C ALA A 294 -6.40 4.26 -6.42
N SER A 295 -5.30 3.59 -6.76
CA SER A 295 -5.20 2.13 -6.69
C SER A 295 -5.27 1.58 -5.25
N ALA A 296 -4.62 2.26 -4.30
CA ALA A 296 -4.54 1.86 -2.91
C ALA A 296 -5.88 2.03 -2.17
N GLN A 297 -6.64 3.09 -2.49
CA GLN A 297 -8.00 3.33 -2.01
C GLN A 297 -8.99 2.29 -2.54
N ASN A 298 -8.72 1.74 -3.72
CA ASN A 298 -9.46 0.60 -4.28
C ASN A 298 -8.97 -0.75 -3.72
N GLY A 299 -8.21 -0.75 -2.63
CA GLY A 299 -7.84 -1.94 -1.88
C GLY A 299 -6.59 -2.68 -2.36
N LEU A 300 -5.90 -2.24 -3.43
CA LEU A 300 -4.77 -3.01 -3.99
C LEU A 300 -3.55 -2.99 -3.02
N PRO A 301 -3.14 -4.14 -2.45
CA PRO A 301 -2.06 -4.18 -1.45
C PRO A 301 -0.70 -3.73 -1.99
N HIS A 302 -0.47 -3.98 -3.28
CA HIS A 302 0.75 -3.56 -3.99
C HIS A 302 0.87 -2.02 -4.03
N ALA A 303 -0.25 -1.33 -4.25
CA ALA A 303 -0.29 0.12 -4.29
C ALA A 303 -0.21 0.72 -2.88
N GLN A 304 -0.90 0.13 -1.91
CA GLN A 304 -0.81 0.52 -0.49
C GLN A 304 0.65 0.46 0.00
N PHE A 305 1.37 -0.64 -0.28
CA PHE A 305 2.78 -0.75 0.08
C PHE A 305 3.67 0.26 -0.66
N ALA A 306 3.44 0.46 -1.96
CA ALA A 306 4.21 1.40 -2.76
C ALA A 306 4.03 2.84 -2.26
N LEU A 307 2.80 3.24 -1.96
CA LEU A 307 2.47 4.54 -1.39
C LEU A 307 3.08 4.72 0.00
N GLY A 308 2.91 3.75 0.90
CA GLY A 308 3.48 3.81 2.25
C GLY A 308 5.00 3.90 2.24
N ARG A 309 5.67 3.16 1.34
CA ARG A 309 7.12 3.31 1.13
C ARG A 309 7.50 4.68 0.59
N ASN A 310 6.71 5.26 -0.30
CA ASN A 310 6.99 6.58 -0.82
C ASN A 310 6.88 7.63 0.29
N MET A 311 5.86 7.54 1.16
CA MET A 311 5.67 8.41 2.32
C MET A 311 6.82 8.32 3.33
N ILE A 312 7.19 7.11 3.77
CA ILE A 312 8.29 6.91 4.74
C ILE A 312 9.63 7.45 4.20
N ARG A 313 9.79 7.49 2.87
CA ARG A 313 11.03 7.90 2.23
C ARG A 313 10.99 9.31 1.65
N GLY A 314 9.90 10.04 1.82
CA GLY A 314 9.73 11.37 1.25
C GLY A 314 9.74 11.41 -0.28
N ARG A 315 9.38 10.29 -0.94
CA ARG A 315 9.24 10.24 -2.40
C ARG A 315 7.92 10.91 -2.79
N GLY A 316 7.99 12.21 -3.01
CA GLY A 316 6.81 13.06 -3.21
C GLY A 316 6.70 14.19 -2.18
N CYS A 317 7.84 14.80 -1.82
CA CYS A 317 8.00 16.08 -1.13
C CYS A 317 8.27 15.98 0.39
N GLU A 318 7.43 15.31 1.18
CA GLU A 318 7.60 15.26 2.64
C GLU A 318 7.62 13.83 3.18
N VAL A 319 8.56 13.58 4.11
CA VAL A 319 8.63 12.31 4.84
C VAL A 319 7.49 12.26 5.84
N ASP A 320 6.67 11.22 5.74
CA ASP A 320 5.71 10.85 6.76
C ASP A 320 5.85 9.37 7.08
N GLU A 321 6.62 9.11 8.14
CA GLU A 321 6.83 7.76 8.64
C GLU A 321 5.53 7.19 9.21
N GLN A 322 4.76 7.99 9.95
CA GLN A 322 3.57 7.51 10.65
C GLN A 322 2.44 7.14 9.68
N GLY A 323 2.06 8.03 8.78
CA GLY A 323 1.03 7.72 7.77
C GLY A 323 1.52 6.66 6.79
N GLY A 324 2.79 6.68 6.41
CA GLY A 324 3.35 5.64 5.55
C GLY A 324 3.31 4.24 6.18
N MET A 325 3.53 4.13 7.50
CA MET A 325 3.39 2.86 8.22
C MET A 325 1.95 2.37 8.29
N LYS A 326 0.94 3.25 8.34
CA LYS A 326 -0.48 2.83 8.22
C LYS A 326 -0.76 2.15 6.89
N TRP A 327 -0.26 2.72 5.78
CA TRP A 327 -0.39 2.13 4.45
C TRP A 327 0.36 0.80 4.30
N ILE A 328 1.56 0.69 4.89
CA ILE A 328 2.28 -0.59 4.92
C ILE A 328 1.53 -1.62 5.77
N ASN A 329 0.95 -1.22 6.90
CA ASN A 329 0.13 -2.10 7.73
C ASN A 329 -1.08 -2.63 6.94
N ALA A 330 -1.82 -1.75 6.27
CA ALA A 330 -2.93 -2.17 5.42
C ALA A 330 -2.52 -3.10 4.27
N ALA A 331 -1.34 -2.89 3.66
CA ALA A 331 -0.82 -3.81 2.65
C ALA A 331 -0.45 -5.18 3.24
N ALA A 332 0.05 -5.22 4.49
CA ALA A 332 0.41 -6.44 5.19
C ALA A 332 -0.82 -7.24 5.64
N VAL A 333 -1.83 -6.53 6.16
CA VAL A 333 -3.22 -7.02 6.33
C VAL A 333 -3.70 -7.61 5.02
N GLY A 334 -3.32 -6.95 3.93
CA GLY A 334 -3.60 -7.31 2.57
C GLY A 334 -3.01 -8.62 2.04
N GLY A 335 -2.26 -9.35 2.88
CA GLY A 335 -1.51 -10.54 2.48
C GLY A 335 -0.24 -10.24 1.68
N TYR A 336 0.12 -8.97 1.47
CA TYR A 336 1.27 -8.61 0.64
C TYR A 336 2.58 -8.93 1.36
N SER A 337 3.25 -10.00 0.93
CA SER A 337 4.43 -10.51 1.60
C SER A 337 5.53 -9.45 1.78
N PRO A 338 5.86 -8.60 0.80
CA PRO A 338 6.85 -7.55 1.00
C PRO A 338 6.49 -6.53 2.09
N ALA A 339 5.20 -6.21 2.30
CA ALA A 339 4.75 -5.36 3.39
C ALA A 339 4.94 -6.03 4.74
N GLN A 340 4.55 -7.31 4.86
CA GLN A 340 4.75 -8.10 6.06
C GLN A 340 6.24 -8.17 6.44
N HIS A 341 7.12 -8.47 5.48
CA HIS A 341 8.57 -8.49 5.71
C HIS A 341 9.11 -7.12 6.13
N TYR A 342 8.57 -6.03 5.57
CA TYR A 342 8.97 -4.68 5.95
C TYR A 342 8.62 -4.39 7.41
N LEU A 343 7.40 -4.72 7.83
CA LEU A 343 6.99 -4.57 9.23
C LEU A 343 7.90 -5.36 10.16
N VAL A 344 8.20 -6.62 9.84
CA VAL A 344 9.11 -7.47 10.65
C VAL A 344 10.50 -6.85 10.79
N GLN A 345 11.05 -6.30 9.71
CA GLN A 345 12.35 -5.64 9.77
C GLN A 345 12.29 -4.39 10.64
N ASN A 346 11.19 -3.64 10.57
CA ASN A 346 10.99 -2.44 11.39
C ASN A 346 10.83 -2.80 12.88
N LEU A 347 10.05 -3.85 13.20
CA LEU A 347 9.89 -4.43 14.53
C LEU A 347 11.24 -4.77 15.18
N LEU A 348 12.07 -5.54 14.46
CA LEU A 348 13.36 -6.01 14.97
C LEU A 348 14.39 -4.89 15.17
N MET A 349 14.19 -3.75 14.50
CA MET A 349 15.01 -2.56 14.69
C MET A 349 14.52 -1.67 15.85
N GLY A 350 13.45 -2.06 16.55
CA GLY A 350 13.00 -1.42 17.80
C GLY A 350 12.33 -0.05 17.63
N ARG A 351 11.67 0.23 16.50
CA ARG A 351 10.88 1.47 16.32
C ARG A 351 9.42 1.27 16.73
N GLU A 352 8.80 2.35 17.23
CA GLU A 352 7.41 2.52 17.72
C GLU A 352 6.59 1.29 18.17
N GLU A 353 6.29 1.25 19.47
CA GLU A 353 5.56 0.18 20.17
C GLU A 353 4.11 -0.06 19.68
N ALA A 354 3.43 0.96 19.14
CA ALA A 354 2.06 0.85 18.66
C ALA A 354 1.95 0.13 17.32
N VAL A 355 2.85 0.44 16.38
CA VAL A 355 2.96 -0.23 15.08
C VAL A 355 3.37 -1.69 15.25
N ASN A 356 4.09 -1.97 16.34
CA ASN A 356 4.60 -3.30 16.63
C ASN A 356 3.52 -4.33 17.00
N ARG A 357 2.45 -3.88 17.67
CA ARG A 357 1.35 -4.76 18.09
C ARG A 357 0.54 -5.29 16.89
N SER A 358 0.21 -4.44 15.93
CA SER A 358 -0.52 -4.85 14.72
C SER A 358 0.31 -5.77 13.84
N ALA A 359 1.61 -5.47 13.66
CA ALA A 359 2.54 -6.29 12.88
C ALA A 359 2.71 -7.72 13.44
N MET A 360 2.65 -7.87 14.77
CA MET A 360 2.76 -9.17 15.45
C MET A 360 1.54 -10.09 15.23
N ALA A 361 0.33 -9.54 15.23
CA ALA A 361 -0.89 -10.29 14.89
C ALA A 361 -0.83 -10.85 13.46
N TRP A 362 -0.24 -10.09 12.53
CA TRP A 362 -0.05 -10.52 11.14
C TRP A 362 1.00 -11.61 10.97
N LEU A 363 2.08 -11.57 11.76
CA LEU A 363 3.11 -12.63 11.75
C LEU A 363 2.54 -13.98 12.19
N GLN A 364 1.66 -14.00 13.19
CA GLN A 364 0.97 -15.22 13.61
C GLN A 364 0.09 -15.76 12.47
N ASN A 365 -0.70 -14.91 11.81
CA ASN A 365 -1.52 -15.32 10.66
C ASN A 365 -0.69 -15.81 9.45
N ALA A 366 0.42 -15.15 9.15
CA ALA A 366 1.33 -15.54 8.06
C ALA A 366 2.04 -16.87 8.32
N SER A 367 2.38 -17.18 9.58
CA SER A 367 2.98 -18.46 9.97
C SER A 367 2.02 -19.65 9.85
N MET A 368 0.72 -19.43 10.00
CA MET A 368 -0.31 -20.48 9.92
C MET A 368 -0.75 -20.80 8.49
N SER A 369 -0.46 -19.94 7.51
CA SER A 369 -0.68 -20.24 6.10
C SER A 369 0.54 -20.92 5.48
N ASN A 370 0.45 -22.25 5.31
CA ASN A 370 1.42 -23.13 4.63
C ASN A 370 1.77 -22.75 3.15
N HIS A 371 1.32 -21.59 2.66
CA HIS A 371 1.50 -21.12 1.27
C HIS A 371 2.64 -20.10 1.09
N TYR A 372 3.38 -19.74 2.15
CA TYR A 372 4.44 -18.73 2.06
C TYR A 372 5.82 -19.34 1.74
N PRO A 373 6.52 -18.89 0.68
CA PRO A 373 7.94 -19.20 0.44
C PRO A 373 8.88 -18.64 1.52
N GLY A 374 8.35 -17.87 2.47
CA GLY A 374 9.05 -17.32 3.64
C GLY A 374 8.50 -17.81 4.98
N GLY A 375 7.58 -18.79 5.01
CA GLY A 375 6.90 -19.27 6.22
C GLY A 375 7.85 -19.63 7.37
N GLN A 376 8.94 -20.35 7.06
CA GLN A 376 10.00 -20.67 8.02
C GLN A 376 10.75 -19.42 8.54
N LYS A 377 10.91 -18.40 7.70
CA LYS A 377 11.54 -17.14 8.12
C LYS A 377 10.60 -16.33 9.01
N SER A 378 9.31 -16.24 8.68
CA SER A 378 8.32 -15.57 9.54
C SER A 378 8.16 -16.26 10.89
N GLU A 379 8.18 -17.59 10.94
CA GLU A 379 8.13 -18.36 12.18
C GLU A 379 9.39 -18.13 13.03
N MET A 380 10.58 -18.18 12.41
CA MET A 380 11.85 -17.87 13.07
C MET A 380 11.91 -16.41 13.56
N LEU A 381 11.36 -15.46 12.81
CA LEU A 381 11.34 -14.04 13.18
C LEU A 381 10.31 -13.75 14.29
N LEU A 382 9.17 -14.46 14.29
CA LEU A 382 8.20 -14.46 15.38
C LEU A 382 8.85 -15.00 16.66
N ASP A 383 9.64 -16.07 16.56
CA ASP A 383 10.34 -16.67 17.69
C ASP A 383 11.44 -15.77 18.25
N VAL A 384 12.22 -15.12 17.37
CA VAL A 384 13.21 -14.09 17.75
C VAL A 384 12.53 -12.89 18.42
N PHE A 385 11.36 -12.46 17.95
CA PHE A 385 10.64 -11.35 18.59
C PHE A 385 10.06 -11.76 19.95
N LYS A 386 9.43 -12.94 20.04
CA LYS A 386 8.92 -13.49 21.32
C LYS A 386 10.02 -13.55 22.36
N THR A 387 11.20 -13.99 21.96
CA THR A 387 12.38 -14.10 22.84
C THR A 387 13.03 -12.75 23.16
N SER A 388 13.11 -11.82 22.20
CA SER A 388 13.82 -10.53 22.40
C SER A 388 12.96 -9.42 23.02
N VAL A 389 11.65 -9.41 22.78
CA VAL A 389 10.74 -8.31 23.20
C VAL A 389 9.79 -8.75 24.31
N CYS A 390 9.21 -9.95 24.21
CA CYS A 390 8.24 -10.44 25.19
C CYS A 390 8.88 -11.27 26.33
N GLY A 391 10.17 -11.61 26.21
CA GLY A 391 10.90 -12.45 27.17
C GLY A 391 10.56 -13.95 27.06
N HIS A 392 11.35 -14.79 27.74
CA HIS A 392 11.29 -16.27 27.64
C HIS A 392 10.14 -16.94 28.42
N ASN A 393 9.31 -16.19 29.15
CA ASN A 393 8.26 -16.78 29.97
C ASN A 393 6.96 -16.90 29.16
N GLU A 394 6.45 -18.10 28.94
CA GLU A 394 5.22 -18.37 28.17
C GLU A 394 4.02 -17.52 28.59
N ASN A 395 3.87 -17.23 29.89
CA ASN A 395 2.79 -16.36 30.41
C ASN A 395 3.03 -14.87 30.12
N ALA A 396 4.28 -14.43 30.03
CA ALA A 396 4.62 -13.06 29.61
C ALA A 396 4.53 -12.92 28.09
N THR A 397 4.91 -13.96 27.36
CA THR A 397 4.75 -14.05 25.90
C THR A 397 3.27 -14.06 25.53
N SER A 398 2.40 -14.82 26.20
CA SER A 398 0.95 -14.79 25.94
C SER A 398 0.36 -13.41 26.22
N ARG A 399 0.69 -12.76 27.34
CA ARG A 399 0.20 -11.40 27.66
C ARG A 399 0.73 -10.30 26.74
N CYS A 400 1.95 -10.46 26.22
CA CYS A 400 2.54 -9.58 25.22
C CYS A 400 1.86 -9.74 23.85
N LEU A 401 1.33 -10.92 23.56
CA LEU A 401 0.64 -11.28 22.31
C LEU A 401 -0.88 -11.05 22.37
N ASP A 402 -1.49 -11.14 23.56
CA ASP A 402 -2.89 -10.86 23.82
C ASP A 402 -3.08 -9.34 23.97
N GLY A 403 -3.59 -8.70 22.91
CA GLY A 403 -3.73 -7.25 22.77
C GLY A 403 -4.68 -6.53 23.75
N ASN A 404 -4.96 -7.09 24.92
CA ASN A 404 -5.98 -6.61 25.87
C ASN A 404 -5.44 -6.03 27.18
N ASN A 405 -4.12 -5.83 27.35
CA ASN A 405 -3.59 -5.32 28.62
C ASN A 405 -2.59 -4.17 28.47
N SER A 406 -2.98 -3.00 28.96
CA SER A 406 -2.30 -1.69 28.90
C SER A 406 -1.17 -1.49 29.92
N SER A 407 -0.47 -2.56 30.35
CA SER A 407 0.30 -2.53 31.61
C SER A 407 1.77 -2.98 31.57
N PHE A 408 2.46 -2.93 30.42
CA PHE A 408 3.93 -3.08 30.43
C PHE A 408 4.62 -1.71 30.51
N ARG A 409 4.96 -1.31 31.73
CA ARG A 409 5.89 -0.21 32.00
C ARG A 409 7.33 -0.65 31.74
N ILE A 410 8.06 0.28 31.12
CA ILE A 410 9.50 0.38 30.90
C ILE A 410 10.35 -0.18 32.05
N SER A 411 11.24 -1.12 31.71
CA SER A 411 12.60 -1.26 32.26
C SER A 411 13.39 -2.10 31.24
N ALA A 412 14.40 -1.62 30.53
CA ALA A 412 15.55 -0.89 31.03
C ALA A 412 16.22 -0.08 29.92
N ILE A 413 16.30 1.24 30.12
CA ILE A 413 17.47 2.03 29.71
C ILE A 413 18.17 2.36 31.03
N GLN A 414 19.12 1.52 31.42
CA GLN A 414 20.24 1.87 32.30
C GLN A 414 21.19 0.67 32.35
N ARG A 415 22.16 0.66 31.42
CA ARG A 415 23.59 0.48 31.67
C ARG A 415 24.38 0.81 30.42
#